data_AF-A0A382V248-F1
#
_entry.id   AF-A0A382V248-F1
#
_cell.length_a   1.000
_cell.length_b   1.000
_cell.length_c   1.000
_cell.angle_alpha   90.00
_cell.angle_beta   90.00
_cell.angle_gamma   90.00
#
_symmetry.space_group_name_H-M   'P 1'
#
loop_
_entity.id
_entity.type
_entity.pdbx_description
1 polymer ?
#
loop_
_entity_poly.entity_id
_entity_poly.type
_entity_poly.pdbx_seq_one_letter_code
_entity_poly.pdbx_strand_id
1 'polypeptide(L)' 'MGLVYNHLATLVCGVFASVLTLLWPMFVDYAAVFDLVFILAVPIMWFLTVVCFVSQISTD' A
#
# COMPACT_ATOMS: atom_id res chain seq x y z
N MET A 1 -16.57 4.75 -15.89
CA MET A 1 -15.43 5.49 -15.31
C MET A 1 -14.16 4.66 -15.43
N GLY A 2 -13.22 5.00 -16.33
CA GLY A 2 -11.90 4.35 -16.47
C GLY A 2 -11.92 2.81 -16.68
N LEU A 3 -10.75 2.18 -16.79
CA LEU A 3 -10.63 0.71 -16.88
C LEU A 3 -10.98 0.03 -15.53
N VAL A 4 -10.91 0.77 -14.44
CA VAL A 4 -10.94 0.26 -13.05
C VAL A 4 -12.08 0.84 -12.22
N TYR A 5 -13.18 1.27 -12.85
CA TYR A 5 -14.45 1.59 -12.16
C TYR A 5 -14.28 2.46 -10.91
N ASN A 6 -13.70 3.65 -11.06
CA ASN A 6 -13.41 4.60 -9.97
C ASN A 6 -12.42 4.12 -8.87
N HIS A 7 -11.88 2.90 -8.95
CA HIS A 7 -10.95 2.33 -7.96
C HIS A 7 -9.47 2.63 -8.23
N LEU A 8 -9.15 3.68 -8.99
CA LEU A 8 -7.77 3.94 -9.41
C LEU A 8 -6.85 4.17 -8.20
N ALA A 9 -7.30 4.95 -7.20
CA ALA A 9 -6.44 5.18 -6.03
C ALA A 9 -6.30 3.93 -5.16
N THR A 10 -7.35 3.12 -4.99
CA THR A 10 -7.21 1.81 -4.33
C THR A 10 -6.18 0.94 -5.04
N LEU A 11 -6.21 0.88 -6.37
CA LEU A 11 -5.26 0.08 -7.14
C LEU A 11 -3.83 0.59 -6.94
N VAL A 12 -3.60 1.89 -7.08
CA VAL A 12 -2.25 2.47 -6.93
C VAL A 12 -1.71 2.25 -5.52
N CYS A 13 -2.51 2.51 -4.49
CA CYS A 13 -2.11 2.27 -3.10
C CYS A 13 -1.85 0.79 -2.83
N GLY A 14 -2.70 -0.11 -3.33
CA GLY A 14 -2.55 -1.56 -3.14
C GLY A 14 -1.31 -2.12 -3.84
N VAL A 15 -1.01 -1.67 -5.06
CA VAL A 15 0.23 -2.06 -5.76
C VAL A 15 1.45 -1.58 -4.97
N PHE A 16 1.45 -0.33 -4.50
CA PHE A 16 2.58 0.20 -3.74
C PHE A 16 2.76 -0.53 -2.39
N ALA A 17 1.67 -0.79 -1.68
CA ALA A 17 1.70 -1.59 -0.44
C ALA A 17 2.28 -2.99 -0.68
N SER A 18 1.87 -3.64 -1.77
CA SER A 18 2.37 -4.96 -2.16
C SER A 18 3.87 -4.94 -2.46
N VAL A 19 4.35 -3.92 -3.20
CA VAL A 19 5.78 -3.75 -3.47
C VAL A 19 6.57 -3.58 -2.17
N LEU A 20 6.11 -2.72 -1.25
CA LEU A 20 6.78 -2.56 0.05
C LEU A 20 6.82 -3.85 0.87
N THR A 21 5.71 -4.61 0.92
CA THR A 21 5.66 -5.91 1.61
C THR A 21 6.65 -6.91 1.00
N LEU A 22 6.79 -6.94 -0.33
CA LEU A 22 7.73 -7.85 -1.01
C LEU A 22 9.19 -7.43 -0.86
N LEU A 23 9.47 -6.13 -0.80
CA LEU A 23 10.83 -5.62 -0.60
C LEU A 23 11.33 -5.81 0.83
N TRP A 24 10.44 -5.84 1.83
CA TRP A 24 10.83 -5.99 3.24
C TRP A 24 11.74 -7.21 3.50
N PRO A 25 11.37 -8.47 3.17
CA PRO A 25 12.24 -9.62 3.43
C PRO A 25 13.56 -9.57 2.64
N MET A 26 13.66 -8.77 1.57
CA MET A 26 14.90 -8.60 0.80
C MET A 26 15.89 -7.65 1.48
N PHE A 27 15.39 -6.73 2.32
CA PHE A 27 16.20 -5.67 2.95
C PHE A 27 16.28 -5.76 4.47
N VAL A 28 15.48 -6.61 5.12
CA VAL A 28 15.40 -6.72 6.60
C VAL A 28 16.76 -7.00 7.24
N ASP A 29 17.59 -7.83 6.61
CA ASP A 29 18.92 -8.20 7.12
C ASP A 29 20.05 -7.29 6.62
N TYR A 30 19.76 -6.32 5.73
CA TYR A 30 20.79 -5.44 5.17
C TYR A 30 21.18 -4.33 6.15
N ALA A 31 20.19 -3.71 6.81
CA ALA A 31 20.42 -2.68 7.82
C ALA A 31 19.19 -2.53 8.74
N ALA A 32 19.44 -2.36 10.05
CA ALA A 32 18.37 -2.19 11.05
C ALA A 32 17.42 -1.01 10.77
N VAL A 33 17.91 0.04 10.08
CA VAL A 33 17.07 1.18 9.67
C VAL A 33 15.99 0.77 8.68
N PHE A 34 16.25 -0.23 7.81
CA PHE A 34 15.26 -0.68 6.85
C PHE A 34 14.12 -1.40 7.52
N ASP A 35 14.38 -2.26 8.50
CA ASP A 35 13.32 -2.93 9.26
C ASP A 35 12.38 -1.92 9.93
N LEU A 36 12.93 -0.88 10.57
CA LEU A 36 12.14 0.22 11.14
C LEU A 36 11.29 0.94 10.09
N VAL A 37 11.87 1.26 8.92
CA VAL A 37 11.14 1.94 7.84
C VAL A 37 10.01 1.06 7.32
N PHE A 38 10.24 -0.23 7.11
CA PHE A 38 9.20 -1.16 6.63
C PHE A 38 8.11 -1.39 7.68
N ILE A 39 8.45 -1.50 8.97
CA ILE A 39 7.48 -1.65 10.07
C ILE A 39 6.49 -0.48 10.12
N LEU A 40 6.91 0.71 9.71
CA LEU A 40 6.08 1.91 9.66
C LEU A 40 5.34 2.02 8.31
N ALA A 41 6.06 1.92 7.21
CA ALA A 41 5.53 2.21 5.87
C ALA A 41 4.54 1.16 5.38
N VAL A 42 4.80 -0.13 5.62
CA VAL A 42 3.93 -1.23 5.15
C VAL A 42 2.52 -1.14 5.73
N PRO A 43 2.30 -1.06 7.06
CA PRO A 43 0.95 -0.97 7.60
C PRO A 43 0.24 0.33 7.24
N ILE A 44 0.96 1.47 7.14
CA ILE A 44 0.36 2.74 6.73
C ILE A 44 -0.14 2.66 5.29
N MET A 45 0.62 2.05 4.37
CA MET A 45 0.19 1.91 2.98
C MET A 45 -0.98 0.95 2.82
N TRP A 46 -1.02 -0.15 3.60
CA TRP A 46 -2.21 -1.01 3.64
C TRP A 46 -3.42 -0.29 4.23
N PHE A 47 -3.24 0.52 5.27
CA PHE A 47 -4.30 1.37 5.82
C PHE A 47 -4.85 2.35 4.76
N LEU A 48 -3.98 3.06 4.05
CA LEU A 48 -4.38 3.96 2.97
C LEU A 48 -5.12 3.23 1.84
N THR A 49 -4.69 2.01 1.49
CA THR A 49 -5.38 1.17 0.48
C THR A 49 -6.83 0.92 0.89
N VAL A 50 -7.07 0.57 2.15
CA VAL A 50 -8.42 0.36 2.70
C VAL A 50 -9.23 1.66 2.70
N VAL A 51 -8.64 2.78 3.12
CA VAL A 51 -9.34 4.08 3.12
C VAL A 51 -9.71 4.53 1.70
N CYS A 52 -8.82 4.37 0.73
CA CYS A 52 -9.11 4.63 -0.68
C CYS A 52 -10.25 3.75 -1.21
N PHE A 53 -10.28 2.47 -0.82
CA PHE A 53 -11.35 1.56 -1.21
C PHE A 53 -12.72 2.00 -0.66
N VAL A 54 -12.80 2.28 0.65
CA VAL A 54 -14.05 2.72 1.29
C VAL A 54 -14.54 4.04 0.68
N SER A 55 -13.64 5.01 0.48
CA SER A 55 -14.00 6.31 -0.11
C SER A 55 -14.46 6.21 -1.57
N GLN A 56 -13.88 5.30 -2.35
CA GLN A 56 -14.24 5.10 -3.76
C GLN A 56 -15.54 4.34 -3.94
N ILE A 57 -15.89 3.43 -3.01
CA ILE A 57 -17.22 2.82 -2.94
C ILE A 57 -18.28 3.86 -2.55
N SER A 58 -17.98 4.77 -1.62
CA SER A 58 -18.96 5.78 -1.18
C SER A 58 -19.24 6.88 -2.21
N THR A 59 -18.49 6.90 -3.31
CA THR A 59 -18.72 7.84 -4.43
C THR A 59 -19.75 7.29 -5.43
N ASP A 60 -20.25 6.06 -5.22
CA ASP A 60 -21.40 5.48 -5.92
C ASP A 60 -22.73 5.80 -5.22
#